data_AF-A0AAW0BKX0-F1
#
_entry.id   AF-A0AAW0BKX0-F1
#
_cell.length_a   1.000
_cell.length_b   1.000
_cell.length_c   1.000
_cell.angle_alpha   90.00
_cell.angle_beta   90.00
_cell.angle_gamma   90.00
#
_symmetry.space_group_name_H-M   'P 1'
#
loop_
_entity.id
_entity.type
_entity.pdbx_description
1 polymer ?
#
loop_
_entity_poly.entity_id
_entity_poly.type
_entity_poly.pdbx_seq_one_letter_code
_entity_poly.pdbx_strand_id
1 'polypeptide(L)'
;MIFAATVIKFIDTDDEPPQDRLETVRQIFVEAGSDSPYSALDTLYHQILSMRSIKWEKVQPILRLLVTPHEYLASLRDEDDTDTPWRSPANIARLLGVQEAQILVTLHKLHSVLRFRSDNDDNYDDVDDDNDNDSYNYDDDDGYNVYIAHATFTEFLGDRCRSAKFYTPKMTQSEYCELLAMFSLRTLSDLAHNYPPYHIGSFTEAMSSWEKEFRTMDGQVRTLVLWGWTYWKDVTSPLSLDLVEALCSLDIYHFIGIWYRDNFDLERLQADLKRDIHLEEQIKLAKSRESMPRQFIERLELLQGIEALTLAFLPDTRGNSVFWWIRLAEQCCWRPPARVPSLDMVGAFLPRDSRPQGFLVLPPDSSRYGMSVPGHWITASITKGNFELESKLYDAANWRSNDEKKRILLEDIRNNTSYSVSKGIVEPSQGASENGSGAASKAP
;
A
#
# COMPACT_ATOMS: atom_id res chain seq x y z
N MET A 1 -30.18 11.93 27.68
CA MET A 1 -30.68 10.79 26.89
C MET A 1 -29.60 9.72 26.87
N ILE A 2 -29.90 8.46 27.20
CA ILE A 2 -28.95 7.34 27.12
C ILE A 2 -29.42 6.40 26.01
N PHE A 3 -28.50 5.88 25.21
CA PHE A 3 -28.81 4.88 24.19
C PHE A 3 -29.04 3.51 24.85
N ALA A 4 -30.24 2.96 24.70
CA ALA A 4 -30.59 1.65 25.25
C ALA A 4 -29.62 0.56 24.77
N ALA A 5 -29.18 0.61 23.51
CA ALA A 5 -28.21 -0.33 22.94
C ALA A 5 -26.86 -0.32 23.69
N THR A 6 -26.33 0.85 24.05
CA THR A 6 -25.09 0.97 24.84
C THR A 6 -25.27 0.34 26.22
N VAL A 7 -26.40 0.60 26.88
CA VAL A 7 -26.70 0.06 28.21
C VAL A 7 -26.84 -1.45 28.18
N ILE A 8 -27.58 -1.99 27.21
CA ILE A 8 -27.78 -3.45 27.05
C ILE A 8 -26.43 -4.13 26.83
N LYS A 9 -25.61 -3.64 25.89
CA LYS A 9 -24.26 -4.18 25.63
C LYS A 9 -23.33 -4.03 26.84
N PHE A 10 -23.41 -2.90 27.55
CA PHE A 10 -22.63 -2.71 28.77
C PHE A 10 -23.00 -3.73 29.84
N ILE A 11 -24.28 -4.03 30.03
CA ILE A 11 -24.73 -5.05 30.99
C ILE A 11 -24.30 -6.46 30.56
N ASP A 12 -24.26 -6.73 29.26
CA ASP A 12 -23.97 -8.04 28.65
C ASP A 12 -22.47 -8.38 28.53
N THR A 13 -21.57 -7.54 29.05
CA THR A 13 -20.13 -7.83 28.97
C THR A 13 -19.69 -8.79 30.09
N ASP A 14 -18.89 -9.80 29.75
CA ASP A 14 -18.53 -10.93 30.63
C ASP A 14 -17.65 -10.60 31.86
N ASP A 15 -17.10 -9.38 31.97
CA ASP A 15 -16.13 -9.07 33.04
C ASP A 15 -16.75 -8.96 34.44
N GLU A 16 -18.06 -8.69 34.56
CA GLU A 16 -18.76 -8.48 35.85
C GLU A 16 -20.21 -8.99 35.80
N PRO A 17 -20.83 -9.41 36.92
CA PRO A 17 -22.22 -9.83 36.94
C PRO A 17 -23.17 -8.75 36.39
N PRO A 18 -24.14 -9.11 35.52
CA PRO A 18 -25.10 -8.15 34.94
C PRO A 18 -25.85 -7.31 35.99
N GLN A 19 -26.10 -7.87 37.18
CA GLN A 19 -26.78 -7.17 38.27
C GLN A 19 -25.97 -5.99 38.82
N ASP A 20 -24.66 -6.16 38.97
CA ASP A 20 -23.76 -5.13 39.50
C ASP A 20 -23.65 -3.96 38.52
N ARG A 21 -23.61 -4.27 37.21
CA ARG A 21 -23.64 -3.26 36.14
C ARG A 21 -24.97 -2.55 36.03
N LEU A 22 -26.08 -3.26 36.18
CA LEU A 22 -27.42 -2.64 36.19
C LEU A 22 -27.56 -1.68 37.37
N GLU A 23 -27.06 -2.06 38.55
CA GLU A 23 -27.05 -1.19 39.72
C GLU A 23 -26.17 0.05 39.50
N THR A 24 -25.02 -0.15 38.88
CA THR A 24 -24.13 0.94 38.44
C THR A 24 -24.85 1.91 37.51
N VAL A 25 -25.56 1.41 36.48
CA VAL A 25 -26.37 2.23 35.56
C VAL A 25 -27.50 2.96 36.29
N ARG A 26 -28.16 2.32 37.25
CA ARG A 26 -29.22 2.95 38.06
C ARG A 26 -28.71 4.13 38.86
N GLN A 27 -27.52 4.01 39.45
CA GLN A 27 -26.90 5.09 40.24
C GLN A 27 -26.61 6.34 39.39
N ILE A 28 -26.26 6.17 38.10
CA ILE A 28 -26.05 7.29 37.18
C ILE A 28 -27.28 8.21 37.09
N PHE A 29 -28.49 7.64 37.04
CA PHE A 29 -29.72 8.41 36.89
C PHE A 29 -30.06 9.23 38.14
N VAL A 30 -29.58 8.83 39.31
CA VAL A 30 -29.84 9.52 40.57
C VAL A 30 -28.95 10.76 40.72
N GLU A 31 -27.75 10.74 40.15
CA GLU A 31 -26.72 11.78 40.32
C GLU A 31 -26.69 12.84 39.19
N ALA A 32 -27.62 12.80 38.24
CA ALA A 32 -27.66 13.70 37.08
C ALA A 32 -28.08 15.14 37.45
N GLY A 33 -27.20 15.85 38.18
CA GLY A 33 -27.36 17.25 38.57
C GLY A 33 -26.40 18.21 37.85
N SER A 34 -25.70 17.77 36.79
CA SER A 34 -24.73 18.63 36.08
C SER A 34 -25.36 19.40 34.92
N ASP A 35 -24.78 20.56 34.61
CA ASP A 35 -25.22 21.47 33.54
C ASP A 35 -25.02 20.91 32.11
N SER A 36 -24.40 19.73 31.96
CA SER A 36 -24.22 19.09 30.65
C SER A 36 -25.52 18.42 30.18
N PRO A 37 -25.98 18.68 28.93
CA PRO A 37 -27.13 17.96 28.36
C PRO A 37 -26.88 16.44 28.23
N TYR A 38 -25.63 16.00 28.36
CA TYR A 38 -25.19 14.60 28.27
C TYR A 38 -24.67 14.05 29.60
N SER A 39 -24.93 14.69 30.75
CA SER A 39 -24.37 14.32 32.06
C SER A 39 -24.45 12.83 32.39
N ALA A 40 -25.63 12.22 32.26
CA ALA A 40 -25.82 10.79 32.50
C ALA A 40 -25.05 9.90 31.51
N LEU A 41 -24.92 10.33 30.25
CA LEU A 41 -24.17 9.60 29.23
C LEU A 41 -22.65 9.72 29.46
N ASP A 42 -22.19 10.90 29.86
CA ASP A 42 -20.80 11.16 30.23
C ASP A 42 -20.38 10.28 31.42
N THR A 43 -21.23 10.19 32.45
CA THR A 43 -21.00 9.28 33.59
C THR A 43 -20.92 7.82 33.15
N LEU A 44 -21.81 7.37 32.25
CA LEU A 44 -21.76 6.02 31.70
C LEU A 44 -20.45 5.76 30.93
N TYR A 45 -20.02 6.71 30.09
CA TYR A 45 -18.74 6.60 29.38
C TYR A 45 -17.55 6.57 30.34
N HIS A 46 -17.56 7.39 31.39
CA HIS A 46 -16.55 7.34 32.45
C HIS A 46 -16.48 5.97 33.12
N GLN A 47 -17.63 5.35 33.39
CA GLN A 47 -17.68 4.02 33.98
C GLN A 47 -17.15 2.94 33.03
N ILE A 48 -17.60 2.95 31.77
CA ILE A 48 -17.11 2.04 30.72
C ILE A 48 -15.58 2.13 30.59
N LEU A 49 -15.02 3.35 30.57
CA LEU A 49 -13.58 3.56 30.44
C LEU A 49 -12.80 3.36 31.75
N SER A 50 -13.46 3.44 32.90
CA SER A 50 -12.85 3.20 34.23
C SER A 50 -12.89 1.74 34.67
N MET A 51 -13.44 0.84 33.84
CA MET A 51 -13.47 -0.59 34.15
C MET A 51 -12.06 -1.11 34.46
N ARG A 52 -11.92 -1.84 35.57
CA ARG A 52 -10.61 -2.22 36.14
C ARG A 52 -9.72 -3.02 35.19
N SER A 53 -10.30 -3.66 34.18
CA SER A 53 -9.61 -4.51 33.22
C SER A 53 -8.98 -3.72 32.05
N ILE A 54 -9.24 -2.42 31.94
CA ILE A 54 -8.85 -1.56 30.83
C ILE A 54 -7.65 -0.69 31.23
N LYS A 55 -6.49 -0.93 30.58
CA LYS A 55 -5.31 -0.07 30.72
C LYS A 55 -5.41 1.09 29.73
N TRP A 56 -5.70 2.29 30.23
CA TRP A 56 -5.96 3.46 29.39
C TRP A 56 -4.83 3.76 28.41
N GLU A 57 -3.57 3.55 28.81
CA GLU A 57 -2.38 3.78 27.99
C GLU A 57 -2.35 2.89 26.73
N LYS A 58 -3.03 1.74 26.77
CA LYS A 58 -3.19 0.83 25.62
C LYS A 58 -4.40 1.15 24.77
N VAL A 59 -5.45 1.68 25.39
CA VAL A 59 -6.74 1.98 24.74
C VAL A 59 -6.70 3.31 24.01
N GLN A 60 -6.05 4.29 24.61
CA GLN A 60 -6.01 5.64 24.07
C GLN A 60 -5.50 5.68 22.63
N PRO A 61 -4.39 5.01 22.23
CA PRO A 61 -3.94 5.03 20.83
C PRO A 61 -4.97 4.44 19.85
N ILE A 62 -5.69 3.39 20.24
CA ILE A 62 -6.73 2.76 19.43
C ILE A 62 -7.89 3.73 19.24
N LEU A 63 -8.44 4.27 20.34
CA LEU A 63 -9.52 5.23 20.27
C LEU A 63 -9.11 6.48 19.50
N ARG A 64 -7.86 6.93 19.66
CA ARG A 64 -7.30 8.07 18.94
C ARG A 64 -7.28 7.87 17.45
N LEU A 65 -6.91 6.67 17.01
CA LEU A 65 -6.97 6.27 15.61
C LEU A 65 -8.43 6.25 15.13
N LEU A 66 -9.37 5.67 15.89
CA LEU A 66 -10.79 5.59 15.53
C LEU A 66 -11.53 6.94 15.48
N VAL A 67 -11.20 7.89 16.38
CA VAL A 67 -11.77 9.25 16.37
C VAL A 67 -11.18 10.13 15.27
N THR A 68 -10.00 9.77 14.73
CA THR A 68 -9.37 10.51 13.64
C THR A 68 -10.10 10.17 12.34
N PRO A 69 -10.78 11.14 11.70
CA PRO A 69 -11.47 10.90 10.44
C PRO A 69 -10.47 10.50 9.36
N HIS A 70 -10.86 9.57 8.50
CA HIS A 70 -10.09 9.28 7.28
C HIS A 70 -10.28 10.37 6.21
N GLU A 71 -11.15 11.35 6.46
CA GLU A 71 -11.46 12.48 5.57
C GLU A 71 -10.23 13.28 5.14
N TYR A 72 -9.12 13.22 5.89
CA TYR A 72 -7.83 13.77 5.44
C TYR A 72 -7.37 13.24 4.07
N LEU A 73 -7.90 12.09 3.66
CA LEU A 73 -7.58 11.39 2.42
C LEU A 73 -8.74 11.39 1.43
N ALA A 74 -9.89 11.97 1.78
CA ALA A 74 -11.02 12.12 0.86
C ALA A 74 -10.67 13.03 -0.34
N SER A 75 -9.68 13.91 -0.20
CA SER A 75 -9.16 14.68 -1.34
C SER A 75 -8.38 13.82 -2.35
N LEU A 76 -7.97 12.63 -1.96
CA LEU A 76 -7.17 11.69 -2.76
C LEU A 76 -8.01 10.52 -3.31
N ARG A 77 -9.27 10.37 -2.88
CA ARG A 77 -10.15 9.28 -3.32
C ARG A 77 -11.36 9.82 -4.07
N ASP A 78 -11.79 9.06 -5.09
CA ASP A 78 -13.14 9.20 -5.61
C ASP A 78 -14.14 8.80 -4.52
N GLU A 79 -15.26 9.52 -4.45
CA GLU A 79 -16.25 9.48 -3.36
C GLU A 79 -16.86 8.09 -3.08
N ASP A 80 -16.67 7.11 -3.98
CA ASP A 80 -17.28 5.77 -3.89
C ASP A 80 -16.46 4.75 -3.09
N ASP A 81 -15.20 5.02 -2.73
CA ASP A 81 -14.33 4.06 -2.02
C ASP A 81 -14.23 4.46 -0.52
N THR A 82 -15.34 4.36 0.21
CA THR A 82 -15.40 4.77 1.64
C THR A 82 -15.12 3.66 2.64
N ASP A 83 -15.14 2.38 2.22
CA ASP A 83 -14.84 1.23 3.07
C ASP A 83 -13.36 0.85 3.01
N THR A 84 -12.53 1.78 3.46
CA THR A 84 -11.11 1.49 3.72
C THR A 84 -10.99 0.77 5.08
N PRO A 85 -10.45 -0.45 5.13
CA PRO A 85 -10.54 -1.34 6.27
C PRO A 85 -9.38 -1.12 7.25
N TRP A 86 -8.70 0.03 7.18
CA TRP A 86 -7.57 0.27 8.07
C TRP A 86 -8.03 0.17 9.54
N ARG A 87 -9.35 0.25 9.75
CA ARG A 87 -10.09 0.05 11.00
C ARG A 87 -10.30 -1.42 11.37
N SER A 88 -9.86 -2.40 10.57
CA SER A 88 -9.88 -3.80 10.98
C SER A 88 -8.92 -4.01 12.17
N PRO A 89 -9.22 -4.93 13.10
CA PRO A 89 -8.35 -5.20 14.24
C PRO A 89 -6.90 -5.52 13.84
N ALA A 90 -6.70 -6.31 12.78
CA ALA A 90 -5.40 -6.65 12.23
C ALA A 90 -4.64 -5.40 11.74
N ASN A 91 -5.30 -4.50 11.02
CA ASN A 91 -4.69 -3.27 10.51
C ASN A 91 -4.39 -2.26 11.63
N ILE A 92 -5.29 -2.10 12.61
CA ILE A 92 -5.04 -1.30 13.82
C ILE A 92 -3.83 -1.85 14.58
N ALA A 93 -3.72 -3.16 14.71
CA ALA A 93 -2.60 -3.81 15.39
C ALA A 93 -1.27 -3.50 14.72
N ARG A 94 -1.21 -3.65 13.39
CA ARG A 94 -0.03 -3.33 12.58
C ARG A 94 0.32 -1.84 12.62
N LEU A 95 -0.67 -0.95 12.50
CA LEU A 95 -0.49 0.51 12.59
C LEU A 95 0.13 0.93 13.92
N LEU A 96 -0.34 0.34 15.02
CA LEU A 96 0.13 0.66 16.37
C LEU A 96 1.35 -0.16 16.81
N GLY A 97 1.81 -1.12 16.00
CA GLY A 97 2.92 -2.02 16.36
C GLY A 97 2.63 -2.91 17.57
N VAL A 98 1.38 -3.36 17.72
CA VAL A 98 0.94 -4.21 18.82
C VAL A 98 0.37 -5.53 18.30
N GLN A 99 0.28 -6.53 19.17
CA GLN A 99 -0.28 -7.84 18.80
C GLN A 99 -1.80 -7.74 18.58
N GLU A 100 -2.30 -8.34 17.51
CA GLU A 100 -3.73 -8.35 17.16
C GLU A 100 -4.62 -8.88 18.28
N ALA A 101 -4.23 -9.98 18.93
CA ALA A 101 -4.98 -10.53 20.07
C ALA A 101 -5.18 -9.49 21.19
N GLN A 102 -4.21 -8.59 21.41
CA GLN A 102 -4.34 -7.52 22.39
C GLN A 102 -5.32 -6.42 21.93
N ILE A 103 -5.35 -6.12 20.62
CA ILE A 103 -6.34 -5.22 20.03
C ILE A 103 -7.74 -5.83 20.19
N LEU A 104 -7.95 -7.08 19.79
CA LEU A 104 -9.24 -7.77 19.89
C LEU A 104 -9.78 -7.79 21.33
N VAL A 105 -8.96 -8.15 22.31
CA VAL A 105 -9.35 -8.12 23.73
C VAL A 105 -9.72 -6.69 24.17
N THR A 106 -9.00 -5.68 23.70
CA THR A 106 -9.27 -4.28 24.04
C THR A 106 -10.56 -3.78 23.40
N LEU A 107 -10.77 -4.07 22.11
CA LEU A 107 -11.97 -3.70 21.37
C LEU A 107 -13.21 -4.41 21.91
N HIS A 108 -13.10 -5.69 22.27
CA HIS A 108 -14.20 -6.45 22.86
C HIS A 108 -14.64 -5.87 24.20
N LYS A 109 -13.71 -5.38 25.03
CA LYS A 109 -14.07 -4.65 26.28
C LYS A 109 -14.79 -3.33 26.03
N LEU A 110 -14.66 -2.77 24.84
CA LEU A 110 -15.29 -1.52 24.41
C LEU A 110 -16.49 -1.76 23.49
N HIS A 111 -16.96 -2.99 23.31
CA HIS A 111 -18.02 -3.32 22.35
C HIS A 111 -19.36 -2.59 22.62
N SER A 112 -19.56 -2.07 23.84
CA SER A 112 -20.73 -1.25 24.19
C SER A 112 -20.73 0.12 23.53
N VAL A 113 -19.54 0.66 23.20
CA VAL A 113 -19.32 1.96 22.57
C VAL A 113 -18.71 1.85 21.16
N LEU A 114 -18.38 0.64 20.73
CA LEU A 114 -17.88 0.31 19.40
C LEU A 114 -18.91 -0.51 18.61
N ARG A 115 -18.85 -0.38 17.28
CA ARG A 115 -19.61 -1.17 16.32
C ARG A 115 -18.62 -1.90 15.43
N PHE A 116 -18.83 -3.20 15.29
CA PHE A 116 -18.17 -4.03 14.29
C PHE A 116 -19.15 -4.11 13.11
N ARG A 117 -18.70 -3.74 11.90
CA ARG A 117 -19.48 -3.85 10.66
C ARG A 117 -18.80 -4.89 9.79
N SER A 118 -19.58 -5.82 9.23
CA SER A 118 -19.09 -6.66 8.14
C SER A 118 -19.27 -5.88 6.84
N ASP A 119 -18.28 -5.95 5.95
CA ASP A 119 -18.35 -5.29 4.63
C ASP A 119 -19.54 -5.82 3.77
N ASN A 120 -20.19 -6.92 4.20
CA ASN A 120 -21.36 -7.52 3.54
C ASN A 120 -22.72 -7.04 4.09
N ASP A 121 -22.78 -6.24 5.15
CA ASP A 121 -24.03 -5.93 5.86
C ASP A 121 -24.98 -4.97 5.11
N ASP A 122 -24.53 -4.29 4.05
CA ASP A 122 -25.31 -3.22 3.40
C ASP A 122 -26.02 -3.63 2.10
N ASN A 123 -25.81 -4.86 1.62
CA ASN A 123 -26.30 -5.27 0.30
C ASN A 123 -27.59 -6.12 0.33
N TYR A 124 -28.38 -6.02 1.40
CA TYR A 124 -29.58 -6.85 1.61
C TYR A 124 -30.93 -6.18 1.32
N ASP A 125 -30.95 -4.96 0.79
CA ASP A 125 -32.22 -4.23 0.61
C ASP A 125 -32.93 -4.44 -0.75
N ASP A 126 -32.45 -5.29 -1.68
CA ASP A 126 -33.06 -5.33 -3.03
C ASP A 126 -32.99 -6.67 -3.82
N VAL A 127 -33.13 -7.84 -3.16
CA VAL A 127 -33.25 -9.12 -3.89
C VAL A 127 -34.51 -9.90 -3.48
N ASP A 128 -35.62 -9.58 -4.14
CA ASP A 128 -36.78 -10.46 -4.36
C ASP A 128 -36.45 -11.52 -5.45
N ASP A 129 -35.36 -12.28 -5.34
CA ASP A 129 -34.97 -13.23 -6.41
C ASP A 129 -34.60 -14.62 -5.85
N ASP A 130 -35.49 -15.57 -6.12
CA ASP A 130 -35.51 -17.01 -5.76
C ASP A 130 -34.34 -17.83 -6.38
N ASN A 131 -33.12 -17.30 -6.39
CA ASN A 131 -32.00 -17.97 -7.03
C ASN A 131 -31.22 -18.84 -6.03
N ASP A 132 -31.73 -20.07 -5.83
CA ASP A 132 -31.21 -21.18 -5.02
C ASP A 132 -29.80 -21.70 -5.44
N ASN A 133 -28.84 -20.84 -5.75
CA ASN A 133 -27.47 -21.28 -6.01
C ASN A 133 -26.58 -21.03 -4.78
N ASP A 134 -26.92 -21.77 -3.72
CA ASP A 134 -26.18 -21.98 -2.48
C ASP A 134 -24.77 -22.53 -2.76
N SER A 135 -23.82 -21.64 -3.05
CA SER A 135 -22.38 -21.93 -2.94
C SER A 135 -21.83 -21.22 -1.72
N TYR A 136 -22.09 -21.80 -0.55
CA TYR A 136 -21.57 -21.41 0.75
C TYR A 136 -20.02 -21.44 0.79
N ASN A 137 -19.37 -20.32 0.42
CA ASN A 137 -18.01 -20.05 0.84
C ASN A 137 -18.07 -19.43 2.24
N TYR A 138 -18.05 -20.28 3.27
CA TYR A 138 -18.05 -19.90 4.69
C TYR A 138 -16.65 -19.60 5.25
N ASP A 139 -15.64 -19.43 4.40
CA ASP A 139 -14.23 -19.40 4.83
C ASP A 139 -13.58 -18.01 4.90
N ASP A 140 -14.27 -16.92 4.55
CA ASP A 140 -13.68 -15.57 4.61
C ASP A 140 -14.03 -14.89 5.95
N ASP A 141 -13.30 -15.28 7.01
CA ASP A 141 -13.19 -14.62 8.32
C ASP A 141 -12.39 -13.30 8.22
N ASP A 142 -12.62 -12.55 7.14
CA ASP A 142 -11.67 -11.57 6.64
C ASP A 142 -12.23 -10.15 6.87
N GLY A 143 -12.18 -9.73 8.13
CA GLY A 143 -12.00 -8.32 8.47
C GLY A 143 -13.26 -7.50 8.74
N TYR A 144 -13.85 -7.65 9.93
CA TYR A 144 -14.80 -6.65 10.42
C TYR A 144 -14.13 -5.30 10.66
N ASN A 145 -14.77 -4.24 10.20
CA ASN A 145 -14.34 -2.87 10.45
C ASN A 145 -14.88 -2.34 11.77
N VAL A 146 -14.03 -1.62 12.49
CA VAL A 146 -14.34 -1.11 13.84
C VAL A 146 -14.67 0.37 13.77
N TYR A 147 -15.84 0.75 14.27
CA TYR A 147 -16.30 2.13 14.33
C TYR A 147 -16.71 2.50 15.74
N ILE A 148 -16.66 3.79 16.04
CA ILE A 148 -17.33 4.32 17.24
C ILE A 148 -18.84 4.30 16.99
N ALA A 149 -19.59 3.66 17.88
CA ALA A 149 -21.03 3.40 17.68
C ALA A 149 -21.88 4.69 17.72
N HIS A 150 -21.42 5.72 18.45
CA HIS A 150 -22.19 6.93 18.69
C HIS A 150 -21.33 8.19 18.54
N ALA A 151 -21.79 9.16 17.76
CA ALA A 151 -21.11 10.46 17.60
C ALA A 151 -20.85 11.16 18.95
N THR A 152 -21.76 11.01 19.91
CA THR A 152 -21.61 11.58 21.25
C THR A 152 -20.44 11.00 22.04
N PHE A 153 -20.00 9.77 21.74
CA PHE A 153 -18.80 9.19 22.34
C PHE A 153 -17.54 9.83 21.75
N THR A 154 -17.50 10.05 20.44
CA THR A 154 -16.44 10.83 19.78
C THR A 154 -16.36 12.25 20.34
N GLU A 155 -17.51 12.93 20.53
CA GLU A 155 -17.58 14.25 21.15
C GLU A 155 -17.08 14.22 22.60
N PHE A 156 -17.48 13.22 23.39
CA PHE A 156 -17.01 13.04 24.76
C PHE A 156 -15.49 12.91 24.82
N LEU A 157 -14.91 12.01 24.00
CA LEU A 157 -13.46 11.78 23.92
C LEU A 157 -12.70 13.03 23.46
N GLY A 158 -13.30 13.83 22.57
CA GLY A 158 -12.73 15.08 22.05
C GLY A 158 -12.92 16.31 22.95
N ASP A 159 -13.71 16.22 24.02
CA ASP A 159 -13.93 17.31 24.98
C ASP A 159 -13.18 17.02 26.29
N ARG A 160 -12.15 17.83 26.57
CA ARG A 160 -11.30 17.67 27.75
C ARG A 160 -12.06 17.87 29.08
N CYS A 161 -13.08 18.73 29.10
CA CYS A 161 -13.86 18.99 30.30
C CYS A 161 -14.78 17.81 30.62
N ARG A 162 -15.33 17.16 29.59
CA ARG A 162 -16.23 16.01 29.74
C ARG A 162 -15.46 14.72 30.05
N SER A 163 -14.40 14.42 29.30
CA SER A 163 -13.66 13.15 29.42
C SER A 163 -12.55 13.14 30.45
N ALA A 164 -12.11 14.30 30.94
CA ALA A 164 -11.06 14.43 31.94
C ALA A 164 -9.79 13.62 31.58
N LYS A 165 -9.48 12.56 32.35
CA LYS A 165 -8.32 11.69 32.11
C LYS A 165 -8.42 10.85 30.83
N PHE A 166 -9.63 10.71 30.28
CA PHE A 166 -9.92 9.95 29.06
C PHE A 166 -9.89 10.79 27.78
N TYR A 167 -9.44 12.04 27.89
CA TYR A 167 -9.31 12.93 26.74
C TYR A 167 -8.43 12.31 25.65
N THR A 168 -9.00 12.21 24.45
CA THR A 168 -8.40 11.56 23.29
C THR A 168 -8.52 12.49 22.09
N PRO A 169 -7.59 13.46 21.95
CA PRO A 169 -7.61 14.38 20.83
C PRO A 169 -7.37 13.63 19.52
N LYS A 170 -8.04 14.06 18.44
CA LYS A 170 -7.74 13.57 17.08
C LYS A 170 -6.23 13.67 16.80
N MET A 171 -5.70 12.74 16.02
CA MET A 171 -4.34 12.85 15.51
C MET A 171 -4.25 14.07 14.61
N THR A 172 -3.08 14.72 14.61
CA THR A 172 -2.81 15.71 13.58
C THR A 172 -2.68 15.00 12.23
N GLN A 173 -2.92 15.70 11.11
CA GLN A 173 -2.75 15.11 9.78
C GLN A 173 -1.34 14.51 9.62
N SER A 174 -0.30 15.24 10.03
CA SER A 174 1.09 14.77 9.93
C SER A 174 1.34 13.48 10.72
N GLU A 175 0.82 13.40 11.94
CA GLU A 175 0.96 12.21 12.79
C GLU A 175 0.20 11.01 12.22
N TYR A 176 -1.01 11.24 11.70
CA TYR A 176 -1.80 10.18 11.07
C TYR A 176 -1.12 9.67 9.79
N CYS A 177 -0.64 10.57 8.93
CA CYS A 177 0.14 10.22 7.75
C CYS A 177 1.43 9.48 8.10
N GLU A 178 2.12 9.86 9.18
CA GLU A 178 3.31 9.16 9.66
C GLU A 178 3.00 7.72 10.12
N LEU A 179 1.86 7.49 10.78
CA LEU A 179 1.44 6.12 11.13
C LEU A 179 1.13 5.28 9.89
N LEU A 180 0.39 5.83 8.92
CA LEU A 180 0.07 5.14 7.66
C LEU A 180 1.34 4.89 6.82
N ALA A 181 2.26 5.84 6.81
CA ALA A 181 3.58 5.75 6.20
C ALA A 181 4.36 4.57 6.75
N MET A 182 4.47 4.50 8.08
CA MET A 182 5.15 3.42 8.80
C MET A 182 4.52 2.06 8.54
N PHE A 183 3.20 1.98 8.57
CA PHE A 183 2.47 0.77 8.23
C PHE A 183 2.78 0.29 6.81
N SER A 184 2.76 1.20 5.83
CA SER A 184 3.04 0.89 4.43
C SER A 184 4.47 0.40 4.25
N LEU A 185 5.44 1.08 4.86
CA LEU A 185 6.86 0.71 4.79
C LEU A 185 7.16 -0.63 5.46
N ARG A 186 6.57 -0.91 6.62
CA ARG A 186 6.72 -2.21 7.29
C ARG A 186 6.14 -3.34 6.45
N THR A 187 4.94 -3.13 5.90
CA THR A 187 4.29 -4.11 5.02
C THR A 187 5.13 -4.36 3.76
N LEU A 188 5.69 -3.31 3.17
CA LEU A 188 6.62 -3.44 2.03
C LEU A 188 7.88 -4.19 2.41
N SER A 189 8.46 -3.88 3.57
CA SER A 189 9.65 -4.57 4.08
C SER A 189 9.36 -6.06 4.27
N ASP A 190 8.24 -6.43 4.89
CA ASP A 190 7.82 -7.82 5.09
C ASP A 190 7.71 -8.55 3.74
N LEU A 191 7.05 -7.93 2.75
CA LEU A 191 6.96 -8.47 1.40
C LEU A 191 8.29 -8.54 0.64
N ALA A 192 9.23 -7.65 0.95
CA ALA A 192 10.53 -7.60 0.29
C ALA A 192 11.40 -8.81 0.63
N HIS A 193 11.20 -9.42 1.81
CA HIS A 193 11.89 -10.66 2.20
C HIS A 193 11.58 -11.81 1.24
N ASN A 194 10.38 -11.80 0.65
CA ASN A 194 9.96 -12.79 -0.33
C ASN A 194 10.21 -12.37 -1.78
N TYR A 195 10.83 -11.20 -2.01
CA TYR A 195 11.06 -10.69 -3.35
C TYR A 195 12.11 -11.56 -4.09
N PRO A 196 11.79 -12.11 -5.27
CA PRO A 196 12.63 -13.13 -5.92
C PRO A 196 14.10 -12.80 -6.14
N PRO A 197 14.48 -11.54 -6.46
CA PRO A 197 15.89 -11.17 -6.62
C PRO A 197 16.78 -11.43 -5.41
N TYR A 198 16.19 -11.56 -4.21
CA TYR A 198 16.93 -11.81 -2.97
C TYR A 198 16.92 -13.27 -2.53
N HIS A 199 16.18 -14.14 -3.21
CA HIS A 199 16.08 -15.54 -2.83
C HIS A 199 17.24 -16.38 -3.35
N ILE A 200 17.93 -17.05 -2.42
CA ILE A 200 18.92 -18.09 -2.71
C ILE A 200 18.15 -19.38 -3.03
N GLY A 201 17.63 -19.52 -4.26
CA GLY A 201 16.82 -20.68 -4.62
C GLY A 201 16.29 -20.65 -6.05
N SER A 202 15.26 -21.46 -6.30
CA SER A 202 14.53 -21.45 -7.57
C SER A 202 13.80 -20.13 -7.73
N PHE A 203 14.30 -19.30 -8.64
CA PHE A 203 13.78 -17.94 -8.86
C PHE A 203 12.29 -17.95 -9.29
N THR A 204 11.88 -18.96 -10.07
CA THR A 204 10.48 -19.13 -10.49
C THR A 204 9.57 -19.48 -9.31
N GLU A 205 10.01 -20.35 -8.40
CA GLU A 205 9.24 -20.70 -7.19
C GLU A 205 9.12 -19.51 -6.25
N ALA A 206 10.21 -18.76 -6.06
CA ALA A 206 10.20 -17.51 -5.30
C ALA A 206 9.21 -16.52 -5.91
N MET A 207 9.19 -16.37 -7.24
CA MET A 207 8.23 -15.51 -7.92
C MET A 207 6.79 -15.97 -7.66
N SER A 208 6.46 -17.24 -7.91
CA SER A 208 5.11 -17.74 -7.65
C SER A 208 4.68 -17.60 -6.19
N SER A 209 5.60 -17.79 -5.24
CA SER A 209 5.33 -17.60 -3.81
C SER A 209 5.04 -16.14 -3.48
N TRP A 210 5.92 -15.23 -3.91
CA TRP A 210 5.74 -13.78 -3.76
C TRP A 210 4.45 -13.30 -4.41
N GLU A 211 4.14 -13.81 -5.61
CA GLU A 211 2.92 -13.49 -6.33
C GLU A 211 1.68 -13.96 -5.58
N LYS A 212 1.72 -15.16 -5.01
CA LYS A 212 0.63 -15.69 -4.20
C LYS A 212 0.44 -14.82 -2.97
N GLU A 213 1.51 -14.54 -2.22
CA GLU A 213 1.47 -13.71 -1.02
C GLU A 213 0.93 -12.31 -1.30
N PHE A 214 1.38 -11.68 -2.39
CA PHE A 214 0.89 -10.37 -2.83
C PHE A 214 -0.59 -10.40 -3.22
N ARG A 215 -1.08 -11.50 -3.81
CA ARG A 215 -2.50 -11.64 -4.18
C ARG A 215 -3.40 -11.99 -3.00
N THR A 216 -2.88 -12.75 -2.03
CA THR A 216 -3.57 -13.07 -0.77
C THR A 216 -3.48 -11.92 0.23
N MET A 217 -2.64 -10.91 -0.04
CA MET A 217 -2.68 -9.68 0.72
C MET A 217 -4.06 -9.07 0.56
N ASP A 218 -4.69 -8.78 1.69
CA ASP A 218 -5.91 -7.99 1.77
C ASP A 218 -5.82 -6.81 0.77
N GLY A 219 -6.79 -6.73 -0.15
CA GLY A 219 -6.76 -5.80 -1.29
C GLY A 219 -6.64 -4.34 -0.85
N GLN A 220 -7.03 -4.10 0.40
CA GLN A 220 -6.98 -2.82 1.03
C GLN A 220 -5.64 -2.55 1.76
N VAL A 221 -4.98 -3.54 2.36
CA VAL A 221 -3.54 -3.45 2.74
C VAL A 221 -2.71 -3.13 1.50
N ARG A 222 -3.01 -3.79 0.38
CA ARG A 222 -2.37 -3.54 -0.91
C ARG A 222 -2.60 -2.09 -1.34
N THR A 223 -3.82 -1.58 -1.21
CA THR A 223 -4.13 -0.16 -1.43
C THR A 223 -3.26 0.72 -0.54
N LEU A 224 -3.30 0.56 0.80
CA LEU A 224 -2.49 1.37 1.72
C LEU A 224 -0.99 1.38 1.34
N VAL A 225 -0.44 0.23 0.94
CA VAL A 225 0.95 0.12 0.46
C VAL A 225 1.19 0.99 -0.79
N LEU A 226 0.29 0.97 -1.77
CA LEU A 226 0.39 1.81 -2.97
C LEU A 226 0.30 3.29 -2.65
N TRP A 227 -0.57 3.66 -1.71
CA TRP A 227 -0.74 5.03 -1.22
C TRP A 227 0.32 5.42 -0.18
N GLY A 228 1.22 4.51 0.19
CA GLY A 228 2.33 4.77 1.10
C GLY A 228 3.07 6.06 0.75
N TRP A 229 3.35 6.25 -0.56
CA TRP A 229 4.03 7.43 -1.07
C TRP A 229 3.30 8.75 -0.77
N THR A 230 1.96 8.79 -0.91
CA THR A 230 1.19 10.01 -0.62
C THR A 230 1.25 10.35 0.87
N TYR A 231 1.21 9.32 1.73
CA TYR A 231 1.35 9.53 3.16
C TYR A 231 2.73 10.08 3.53
N TRP A 232 3.80 9.61 2.88
CA TRP A 232 5.18 10.09 3.13
C TRP A 232 5.33 11.58 2.82
N LYS A 233 4.71 12.04 1.72
CA LYS A 233 4.73 13.43 1.28
C LYS A 233 4.06 14.38 2.28
N ASP A 234 3.00 13.92 2.94
CA ASP A 234 2.19 14.76 3.83
C ASP A 234 2.71 14.82 5.28
N VAL A 235 3.83 14.14 5.59
CA VAL A 235 4.50 14.26 6.90
C VAL A 235 5.26 15.59 7.00
N THR A 236 4.56 16.61 7.47
CA THR A 236 5.07 17.98 7.66
C THR A 236 5.91 18.15 8.94
N SER A 237 5.72 17.28 9.94
CA SER A 237 6.54 17.21 11.15
C SER A 237 7.95 16.70 10.85
N PRO A 238 8.94 16.98 11.73
CA PRO A 238 10.19 16.22 11.70
C PRO A 238 9.85 14.72 11.78
N LEU A 239 10.41 13.94 10.86
CA LEU A 239 10.17 12.49 10.82
C LEU A 239 10.66 11.86 12.12
N SER A 240 9.90 10.91 12.65
CA SER A 240 10.40 10.03 13.69
C SER A 240 11.63 9.27 13.18
N LEU A 241 12.50 8.89 14.13
CA LEU A 241 13.67 8.06 13.84
C LEU A 241 13.25 6.72 13.20
N ASP A 242 12.13 6.16 13.65
CA ASP A 242 11.57 4.90 13.12
C ASP A 242 11.15 5.04 11.65
N LEU A 243 10.53 6.17 11.27
CA LEU A 243 10.15 6.44 9.88
C LEU A 243 11.38 6.63 8.99
N VAL A 244 12.38 7.32 9.50
CA VAL A 244 13.67 7.46 8.82
C VAL A 244 14.34 6.10 8.59
N GLU A 245 14.38 5.24 9.61
CA GLU A 245 14.93 3.89 9.51
C GLU A 245 14.16 3.03 8.51
N ALA A 246 12.83 3.05 8.58
CA ALA A 246 11.97 2.32 7.67
C ALA A 246 12.18 2.76 6.20
N LEU A 247 12.27 4.07 5.94
CA LEU A 247 12.59 4.63 4.63
C LEU A 247 13.99 4.20 4.13
N CYS A 248 14.98 4.10 5.03
CA CYS A 248 16.31 3.60 4.68
C CYS A 248 16.33 2.10 4.40
N SER A 249 15.40 1.34 4.95
CA SER A 249 15.27 -0.09 4.69
C SER A 249 14.50 -0.40 3.40
N LEU A 250 13.74 0.58 2.87
CA LEU A 250 12.90 0.38 1.69
C LEU A 250 13.70 -0.08 0.48
N ASP A 251 13.34 -1.25 -0.06
CA ASP A 251 13.74 -1.65 -1.40
C ASP A 251 12.85 -0.96 -2.44
N ILE A 252 13.46 -0.02 -3.13
CA ILE A 252 12.81 0.80 -4.13
C ILE A 252 12.32 0.00 -5.34
N TYR A 253 13.04 -1.05 -5.72
CA TYR A 253 12.71 -1.81 -6.93
C TYR A 253 11.56 -2.78 -6.67
N HIS A 254 11.53 -3.40 -5.49
CA HIS A 254 10.38 -4.15 -4.99
C HIS A 254 9.12 -3.27 -4.93
N PHE A 255 9.24 -2.06 -4.36
CA PHE A 255 8.13 -1.10 -4.31
C PHE A 255 7.61 -0.75 -5.72
N ILE A 256 8.51 -0.39 -6.64
CA ILE A 256 8.14 -0.08 -8.03
C ILE A 256 7.50 -1.31 -8.70
N GLY A 257 7.99 -2.53 -8.44
CA GLY A 257 7.43 -3.77 -8.96
C GLY A 257 6.01 -4.03 -8.48
N ILE A 258 5.74 -3.85 -7.19
CA ILE A 258 4.39 -3.90 -6.61
C ILE A 258 3.51 -2.84 -7.27
N TRP A 259 4.02 -1.62 -7.36
CA TRP A 259 3.28 -0.46 -7.81
C TRP A 259 2.84 -0.60 -9.27
N TYR A 260 3.73 -1.03 -10.16
CA TYR A 260 3.39 -1.33 -11.56
C TYR A 260 2.36 -2.44 -11.67
N ARG A 261 2.48 -3.47 -10.84
CA ARG A 261 1.63 -4.67 -10.93
C ARG A 261 0.18 -4.39 -10.59
N ASP A 262 -0.08 -3.56 -9.58
CA ASP A 262 -1.43 -3.33 -9.07
C ASP A 262 -2.12 -2.14 -9.73
N ASN A 263 -1.38 -1.09 -10.10
CA ASN A 263 -1.93 0.06 -10.82
C ASN A 263 -2.00 -0.17 -12.34
N PHE A 264 -2.75 -1.19 -12.76
CA PHE A 264 -3.02 -1.40 -14.18
C PHE A 264 -3.97 -0.32 -14.76
N ASP A 265 -4.69 0.41 -13.89
CA ASP A 265 -5.43 1.59 -14.32
C ASP A 265 -4.44 2.73 -14.60
N LEU A 266 -4.14 2.82 -15.87
CA LEU A 266 -3.12 3.67 -16.41
C LEU A 266 -3.48 5.15 -16.42
N GLU A 267 -4.77 5.47 -16.47
CA GLU A 267 -5.22 6.87 -16.36
C GLU A 267 -4.99 7.36 -14.93
N ARG A 268 -5.33 6.52 -13.95
CA ARG A 268 -5.04 6.75 -12.53
C ARG A 268 -3.53 6.82 -12.27
N LEU A 269 -2.77 5.86 -12.80
CA LEU A 269 -1.30 5.81 -12.74
C LEU A 269 -0.65 7.11 -13.21
N GLN A 270 -1.13 7.65 -14.34
CA GLN A 270 -0.61 8.88 -14.92
C GLN A 270 -1.04 10.13 -14.17
N ALA A 271 -2.26 10.13 -13.60
CA ALA A 271 -2.72 11.20 -12.75
C ALA A 271 -1.88 11.24 -11.46
N ASP A 272 -1.71 10.10 -10.79
CA ASP A 272 -0.98 9.97 -9.53
C ASP A 272 0.52 10.27 -9.70
N LEU A 273 1.16 9.79 -10.78
CA LEU A 273 2.54 10.16 -11.10
C LEU A 273 2.72 11.67 -11.32
N LYS A 274 1.79 12.31 -12.05
CA LYS A 274 1.84 13.75 -12.35
C LYS A 274 1.51 14.62 -11.14
N ARG A 275 0.61 14.16 -10.27
CA ARG A 275 0.10 14.91 -9.11
C ARG A 275 0.99 14.72 -7.88
N ASP A 276 1.53 13.51 -7.69
CA ASP A 276 2.06 13.08 -6.39
C ASP A 276 3.55 12.76 -6.36
N ILE A 277 4.17 12.45 -7.51
CA ILE A 277 5.63 12.28 -7.56
C ILE A 277 6.31 13.62 -7.87
N HIS A 278 6.12 14.59 -6.97
CA HIS A 278 7.06 15.73 -6.86
C HIS A 278 8.36 15.25 -6.21
N LEU A 279 8.95 14.18 -6.77
CA LEU A 279 10.16 13.55 -6.22
C LEU A 279 11.31 14.55 -6.11
N GLU A 280 11.37 15.53 -7.01
CA GLU A 280 12.30 16.65 -6.90
C GLU A 280 12.08 17.48 -5.62
N GLU A 281 10.83 17.83 -5.30
CA GLU A 281 10.50 18.55 -4.07
C GLU A 281 10.74 17.68 -2.83
N GLN A 282 10.46 16.38 -2.91
CA GLN A 282 10.71 15.43 -1.83
C GLN A 282 12.21 15.24 -1.58
N ILE A 283 13.03 15.17 -2.63
CA ILE A 283 14.49 15.15 -2.53
C ILE A 283 14.99 16.47 -1.96
N LYS A 284 14.44 17.61 -2.42
CA LYS A 284 14.79 18.92 -1.89
C LYS A 284 14.43 19.05 -0.40
N LEU A 285 13.24 18.56 -0.02
CA LEU A 285 12.78 18.52 1.36
C LEU A 285 13.66 17.59 2.20
N ALA A 286 13.95 16.38 1.72
CA ALA A 286 14.82 15.43 2.39
C ALA A 286 16.23 16.01 2.59
N LYS A 287 16.81 16.64 1.56
CA LYS A 287 18.10 17.35 1.65
C LYS A 287 18.09 18.53 2.61
N SER A 288 16.96 19.19 2.78
CA SER A 288 16.82 20.32 3.70
C SER A 288 16.72 19.90 5.18
N ARG A 289 16.46 18.61 5.45
CA ARG A 289 16.32 18.07 6.80
C ARG A 289 17.66 17.47 7.26
N GLU A 290 18.28 18.06 8.27
CA GLU A 290 19.57 17.58 8.82
C GLU A 290 19.53 16.13 9.33
N SER A 291 18.36 15.63 9.71
CA SER A 291 18.16 14.27 10.24
C SER A 291 18.02 13.18 9.17
N MET A 292 17.94 13.55 7.88
CA MET A 292 17.73 12.56 6.82
C MET A 292 19.02 11.80 6.50
N PRO A 293 19.00 10.45 6.51
CA PRO A 293 20.15 9.65 6.16
C PRO A 293 20.52 9.87 4.71
N ARG A 294 21.81 10.10 4.49
CA ARG A 294 22.38 10.31 3.15
C ARG A 294 22.04 9.18 2.19
N GLN A 295 22.02 7.93 2.67
CA GLN A 295 21.66 6.76 1.86
C GLN A 295 20.23 6.84 1.32
N PHE A 296 19.29 7.37 2.11
CA PHE A 296 17.91 7.55 1.65
C PHE A 296 17.82 8.61 0.56
N ILE A 297 18.49 9.76 0.76
CA ILE A 297 18.57 10.81 -0.25
C ILE A 297 19.19 10.25 -1.53
N GLU A 298 20.29 9.50 -1.44
CA GLU A 298 20.93 8.86 -2.58
C GLU A 298 19.98 7.88 -3.30
N ARG A 299 19.14 7.13 -2.57
CA ARG A 299 18.12 6.27 -3.19
C ARG A 299 16.98 7.04 -3.86
N LEU A 300 16.53 8.14 -3.26
CA LEU A 300 15.55 9.02 -3.91
C LEU A 300 16.15 9.72 -5.13
N GLU A 301 17.40 10.16 -5.06
CA GLU A 301 18.13 10.70 -6.21
C GLU A 301 18.34 9.64 -7.28
N LEU A 302 18.59 8.38 -6.90
CA LEU A 302 18.59 7.26 -7.82
C LEU A 302 17.23 7.07 -8.47
N LEU A 303 16.11 7.27 -7.76
CA LEU A 303 14.76 7.27 -8.33
C LEU A 303 14.54 8.42 -9.32
N GLN A 304 14.98 9.63 -8.97
CA GLN A 304 14.79 10.82 -9.80
C GLN A 304 15.67 10.78 -11.04
N GLY A 305 16.88 10.29 -10.84
CA GLY A 305 17.91 10.07 -11.84
C GLY A 305 17.95 8.62 -12.31
N ILE A 306 16.81 7.90 -12.31
CA ILE A 306 16.73 6.61 -12.99
C ILE A 306 17.03 6.91 -14.45
N GLU A 307 18.29 6.73 -14.83
CA GLU A 307 18.71 6.74 -16.22
C GLU A 307 18.34 5.41 -16.86
N ALA A 308 18.25 4.35 -16.05
CA ALA A 308 17.85 3.04 -16.50
C ALA A 308 17.19 2.16 -15.42
N LEU A 309 16.24 1.32 -15.84
CA LEU A 309 15.64 0.22 -15.08
C LEU A 309 15.81 -1.07 -15.88
N THR A 310 15.96 -2.20 -15.21
CA THR A 310 15.89 -3.50 -15.88
C THR A 310 14.58 -4.17 -15.50
N LEU A 311 13.76 -4.48 -16.48
CA LEU A 311 12.61 -5.37 -16.31
C LEU A 311 13.03 -6.80 -16.63
N ALA A 312 12.62 -7.75 -15.80
CA ALA A 312 12.83 -9.17 -16.03
C ALA A 312 11.47 -9.89 -16.07
N PHE A 313 11.29 -10.77 -17.05
CA PHE A 313 10.04 -11.48 -17.30
C PHE A 313 10.28 -12.98 -17.36
N LEU A 314 9.25 -13.74 -16.98
CA LEU A 314 9.26 -15.20 -17.12
C LEU A 314 9.50 -15.60 -18.60
N PRO A 315 10.19 -16.72 -18.86
CA PRO A 315 10.55 -17.16 -20.22
C PRO A 315 9.35 -17.39 -21.16
N ASP A 316 8.20 -17.75 -20.60
CA ASP A 316 6.95 -18.02 -21.31
C ASP A 316 6.08 -16.76 -21.48
N THR A 317 6.54 -15.60 -21.01
CA THR A 317 5.84 -14.33 -21.19
C THR A 317 5.74 -14.00 -22.68
N ARG A 318 4.52 -13.75 -23.16
CA ARG A 318 4.28 -13.40 -24.57
C ARG A 318 5.01 -12.11 -24.93
N GLY A 319 5.65 -12.06 -26.09
CA GLY A 319 6.40 -10.89 -26.56
C GLY A 319 5.58 -9.58 -26.56
N ASN A 320 4.29 -9.64 -26.91
CA ASN A 320 3.42 -8.46 -26.85
C ASN A 320 3.21 -7.94 -25.42
N SER A 321 3.14 -8.84 -24.43
CA SER A 321 3.03 -8.46 -23.02
C SER A 321 4.35 -7.85 -22.52
N VAL A 322 5.49 -8.43 -22.87
CA VAL A 322 6.82 -7.86 -22.56
C VAL A 322 6.94 -6.44 -23.14
N PHE A 323 6.61 -6.28 -24.42
CA PHE A 323 6.62 -4.99 -25.10
C PHE A 323 5.77 -3.95 -24.38
N TRP A 324 4.57 -4.34 -23.96
CA TRP A 324 3.65 -3.44 -23.26
C TRP A 324 4.21 -2.94 -21.94
N TRP A 325 4.77 -3.82 -21.09
CA TRP A 325 5.33 -3.41 -19.81
C TRP A 325 6.56 -2.53 -19.96
N ILE A 326 7.40 -2.81 -20.96
CA ILE A 326 8.51 -1.92 -21.29
C ILE A 326 7.97 -0.53 -21.59
N ARG A 327 6.95 -0.43 -22.46
CA ARG A 327 6.34 0.87 -22.82
C ARG A 327 5.67 1.54 -21.64
N LEU A 328 5.01 0.77 -20.78
CA LEU A 328 4.38 1.29 -19.57
C LEU A 328 5.44 1.89 -18.64
N ALA A 329 6.49 1.13 -18.35
CA ALA A 329 7.56 1.61 -17.47
C ALA A 329 8.31 2.80 -18.06
N GLU A 330 8.55 2.84 -19.37
CA GLU A 330 9.11 4.01 -20.06
C GLU A 330 8.26 5.27 -19.84
N GLN A 331 6.95 5.15 -19.99
CA GLN A 331 6.06 6.30 -19.81
C GLN A 331 5.95 6.76 -18.36
N CYS A 332 6.01 5.84 -17.42
CA CYS A 332 5.96 6.14 -16.00
C CYS A 332 7.24 6.82 -15.49
N CYS A 333 8.41 6.41 -15.98
CA CYS A 333 9.68 6.93 -15.49
C CYS A 333 10.08 8.29 -16.08
N TRP A 334 9.65 8.66 -17.30
CA TRP A 334 10.23 9.83 -17.99
C TRP A 334 9.27 10.84 -18.66
N ARG A 335 7.93 10.78 -18.48
CA ARG A 335 7.01 11.83 -19.02
C ARG A 335 7.16 13.19 -18.29
N PRO A 336 7.07 14.39 -18.95
CA PRO A 336 5.89 14.93 -19.72
C PRO A 336 6.25 15.68 -21.06
N PRO A 337 5.32 16.17 -21.95
CA PRO A 337 3.95 16.70 -21.71
C PRO A 337 2.80 16.17 -22.60
N ALA A 338 1.57 16.46 -22.14
CA ALA A 338 0.18 16.43 -22.66
C ALA A 338 -0.23 15.84 -24.05
N ARG A 339 0.65 15.34 -24.92
CA ARG A 339 0.32 15.02 -26.33
C ARG A 339 0.85 13.70 -26.88
N VAL A 340 1.47 12.86 -26.07
CA VAL A 340 1.81 11.49 -26.51
C VAL A 340 0.48 10.74 -26.73
N PRO A 341 0.32 9.97 -27.84
CA PRO A 341 -0.90 9.21 -28.11
C PRO A 341 -1.37 8.46 -26.87
N SER A 342 -2.68 8.49 -26.62
CA SER A 342 -3.24 7.79 -25.48
C SER A 342 -2.81 6.33 -25.55
N LEU A 343 -2.57 5.76 -24.38
CA LEU A 343 -2.27 4.34 -24.29
C LEU A 343 -3.41 3.48 -24.85
N ASP A 344 -4.58 4.04 -25.14
CA ASP A 344 -5.61 3.44 -25.98
C ASP A 344 -5.06 2.88 -27.30
N MET A 345 -4.08 3.55 -27.91
CA MET A 345 -3.45 3.04 -29.12
C MET A 345 -2.63 1.78 -28.86
N VAL A 346 -1.95 1.67 -27.72
CA VAL A 346 -1.18 0.48 -27.35
C VAL A 346 -2.10 -0.61 -26.78
N GLY A 347 -3.10 -0.22 -26.00
CA GLY A 347 -4.15 -1.06 -25.42
C GLY A 347 -5.05 -1.68 -26.47
N ALA A 348 -5.25 -1.03 -27.62
CA ALA A 348 -5.95 -1.61 -28.77
C ALA A 348 -5.25 -2.86 -29.34
N PHE A 349 -3.94 -3.04 -29.08
CA PHE A 349 -3.18 -4.20 -29.53
C PHE A 349 -3.08 -5.32 -28.49
N LEU A 350 -3.69 -5.16 -27.31
CA LEU A 350 -3.64 -6.15 -26.25
C LEU A 350 -5.04 -6.60 -25.82
N PRO A 351 -5.24 -7.91 -25.62
CA PRO A 351 -6.41 -8.39 -24.89
C PRO A 351 -6.46 -7.72 -23.51
N ARG A 352 -7.59 -7.12 -23.14
CA ARG A 352 -7.81 -6.59 -21.78
C ARG A 352 -7.50 -7.62 -20.68
N ASP A 353 -7.58 -8.90 -21.00
CA ASP A 353 -7.35 -10.01 -20.07
C ASP A 353 -5.89 -10.46 -19.98
N SER A 354 -4.97 -9.93 -20.80
CA SER A 354 -3.57 -10.35 -20.78
C SER A 354 -2.74 -9.55 -19.78
N ARG A 355 -3.11 -9.58 -18.50
CA ARG A 355 -2.16 -9.22 -17.42
C ARG A 355 -1.09 -10.30 -17.42
N PRO A 356 0.17 -10.03 -17.84
CA PRO A 356 1.18 -11.05 -17.73
C PRO A 356 1.43 -11.33 -16.27
N GLN A 357 1.61 -12.61 -16.01
CA GLN A 357 2.04 -13.10 -14.72
C GLN A 357 3.55 -12.90 -14.64
N GLY A 358 4.02 -12.38 -13.53
CA GLY A 358 5.41 -12.47 -13.14
C GLY A 358 6.42 -11.63 -13.94
N PHE A 359 6.46 -10.31 -13.72
CA PHE A 359 7.65 -9.51 -14.03
C PHE A 359 8.26 -8.90 -12.77
N LEU A 360 9.54 -8.56 -12.86
CA LEU A 360 10.33 -7.94 -11.80
C LEU A 360 10.96 -6.66 -12.29
N VAL A 361 11.15 -5.75 -11.35
CA VAL A 361 11.90 -4.53 -11.54
C VAL A 361 13.22 -4.69 -10.80
N LEU A 362 14.32 -4.39 -11.50
CA LEU A 362 15.67 -4.60 -11.03
C LEU A 362 16.51 -3.33 -11.22
N PRO A 363 17.56 -3.15 -10.38
CA PRO A 363 18.57 -2.15 -10.64
C PRO A 363 19.22 -2.36 -12.03
N PRO A 364 19.67 -1.27 -12.69
CA PRO A 364 20.29 -1.35 -14.01
C PRO A 364 21.58 -2.18 -14.01
N ASP A 365 22.30 -2.22 -12.89
CA ASP A 365 23.48 -3.08 -12.70
C ASP A 365 23.20 -4.14 -11.63
N SER A 366 22.25 -5.03 -11.93
CA SER A 366 21.85 -6.10 -11.01
C SER A 366 23.04 -7.01 -10.62
N SER A 367 24.03 -7.16 -11.51
CA SER A 367 25.28 -7.88 -11.24
C SER A 367 26.07 -7.30 -10.07
N ARG A 368 26.15 -5.97 -9.91
CA ARG A 368 26.84 -5.34 -8.76
C ARG A 368 26.19 -5.65 -7.42
N TYR A 369 24.88 -5.90 -7.42
CA TYR A 369 24.13 -6.21 -6.21
C TYR A 369 24.02 -7.72 -5.94
N GLY A 370 24.74 -8.56 -6.71
CA GLY A 370 24.63 -10.01 -6.61
C GLY A 370 23.28 -10.55 -7.08
N MET A 371 22.47 -9.73 -7.76
CA MET A 371 21.18 -10.13 -8.31
C MET A 371 21.41 -10.65 -9.73
N SER A 372 21.50 -11.97 -9.89
CA SER A 372 21.53 -12.62 -11.21
C SER A 372 20.16 -13.16 -11.55
N VAL A 373 19.53 -12.60 -12.58
CA VAL A 373 18.36 -13.22 -13.20
C VAL A 373 18.81 -14.48 -13.93
N PRO A 374 18.06 -15.60 -13.86
CA PRO A 374 18.41 -16.78 -14.64
C PRO A 374 18.53 -16.45 -16.13
N GLY A 375 19.56 -16.94 -16.82
CA GLY A 375 19.86 -16.55 -18.20
C GLY A 375 18.82 -16.91 -19.25
N HIS A 376 17.79 -17.69 -18.89
CA HIS A 376 16.67 -18.05 -19.75
C HIS A 376 15.48 -17.09 -19.62
N TRP A 377 15.54 -16.13 -18.70
CA TRP A 377 14.52 -15.09 -18.54
C TRP A 377 14.71 -14.00 -19.59
N ILE A 378 13.60 -13.35 -19.92
CA ILE A 378 13.61 -12.20 -20.81
C ILE A 378 13.96 -10.97 -19.98
N THR A 379 15.03 -10.25 -20.32
CA THR A 379 15.39 -8.99 -19.68
C THR A 379 15.32 -7.84 -20.67
N ALA A 380 14.90 -6.68 -20.17
CA ALA A 380 14.85 -5.46 -20.95
C ALA A 380 15.36 -4.28 -20.10
N SER A 381 16.48 -3.70 -20.52
CA SER A 381 16.99 -2.46 -19.95
C SER A 381 16.30 -1.29 -20.60
N ILE A 382 15.50 -0.62 -19.79
CA ILE A 382 14.80 0.59 -20.15
C ILE A 382 15.68 1.75 -19.80
N THR A 383 15.95 2.65 -20.74
CA THR A 383 16.78 3.83 -20.49
C THR A 383 16.06 5.11 -20.87
N LYS A 384 16.46 6.22 -20.24
CA LYS A 384 15.99 7.56 -20.64
C LYS A 384 16.24 7.83 -22.13
N GLY A 385 17.36 7.36 -22.67
CA GLY A 385 17.69 7.49 -24.08
C GLY A 385 16.70 6.77 -25.01
N ASN A 386 16.22 5.59 -24.62
CA ASN A 386 15.19 4.85 -25.37
C ASN A 386 13.89 5.66 -25.44
N PHE A 387 13.46 6.20 -24.29
CA PHE A 387 12.28 7.03 -24.19
C PHE A 387 12.41 8.33 -25.01
N GLU A 388 13.53 9.06 -24.91
CA GLU A 388 13.76 10.29 -25.66
C GLU A 388 13.78 10.07 -27.18
N LEU A 389 14.40 8.97 -27.63
CA LEU A 389 14.40 8.60 -29.04
C LEU A 389 12.98 8.32 -29.53
N GLU A 390 12.21 7.56 -28.75
CA GLU A 390 10.83 7.25 -29.10
C GLU A 390 9.95 8.50 -29.12
N SER A 391 10.06 9.38 -28.12
CA SER A 391 9.35 10.65 -28.09
C SER A 391 9.61 11.47 -29.35
N LYS A 392 10.87 11.53 -29.81
CA LYS A 392 11.24 12.21 -31.07
C LYS A 392 10.61 11.55 -32.29
N LEU A 393 10.56 10.22 -32.33
CA LEU A 393 9.91 9.47 -33.41
C LEU A 393 8.39 9.73 -33.43
N TYR A 394 7.75 9.77 -32.27
CA TYR A 394 6.33 10.12 -32.17
C TYR A 394 6.07 11.55 -32.60
N ASP A 395 6.85 12.52 -32.16
CA ASP A 395 6.69 13.92 -32.57
C ASP A 395 6.85 14.08 -34.09
N ALA A 396 7.79 13.35 -34.69
CA ALA A 396 7.95 13.29 -36.14
C ALA A 396 6.77 12.60 -36.84
N ALA A 397 6.16 11.58 -36.24
CA ALA A 397 5.01 10.85 -36.78
C ALA A 397 3.67 11.58 -36.60
N ASN A 398 3.50 12.33 -35.51
CA ASN A 398 2.29 13.10 -35.20
C ASN A 398 2.09 14.32 -36.12
N TRP A 399 3.04 14.59 -37.02
CA TRP A 399 2.99 15.73 -37.94
C TRP A 399 1.98 15.58 -39.08
N ARG A 400 1.42 14.38 -39.35
CA ARG A 400 0.30 14.20 -40.32
C ARG A 400 -0.60 13.05 -39.89
N SER A 401 -1.91 13.29 -39.86
CA SER A 401 -3.04 12.46 -39.40
C SER A 401 -3.24 11.11 -40.11
N ASN A 402 -2.20 10.31 -40.32
CA ASN A 402 -2.31 9.02 -41.00
C ASN A 402 -2.11 7.88 -40.00
N ASP A 403 -3.21 7.33 -39.50
CA ASP A 403 -3.23 6.23 -38.54
C ASP A 403 -2.47 4.99 -39.05
N GLU A 404 -2.42 4.79 -40.36
CA GLU A 404 -1.67 3.68 -40.96
C GLU A 404 -0.15 3.85 -40.78
N LYS A 405 0.38 5.07 -40.89
CA LYS A 405 1.81 5.33 -40.64
C LYS A 405 2.16 5.15 -39.16
N LYS A 406 1.25 5.51 -38.27
CA LYS A 406 1.41 5.27 -36.83
C LYS A 406 1.43 3.77 -36.53
N ARG A 407 0.53 3.01 -37.16
CA ARG A 407 0.48 1.55 -37.04
C ARG A 407 1.77 0.89 -37.54
N ILE A 408 2.28 1.29 -38.71
CA ILE A 408 3.55 0.77 -39.25
C ILE A 408 4.72 1.10 -38.33
N LEU A 409 4.81 2.34 -37.82
CA LEU A 409 5.86 2.72 -36.89
C LEU A 409 5.81 1.91 -35.59
N LEU A 410 4.61 1.71 -35.01
CA LEU A 410 4.44 0.87 -33.84
C LEU A 410 4.83 -0.57 -34.09
N GLU A 411 4.49 -1.10 -35.27
CA GLU A 411 4.86 -2.46 -35.69
C GLU A 411 6.38 -2.60 -35.84
N ASP A 412 7.05 -1.62 -36.44
CA ASP A 412 8.51 -1.59 -36.58
C ASP A 412 9.19 -1.49 -35.20
N ILE A 413 8.68 -0.63 -34.33
CA ILE A 413 9.15 -0.50 -32.95
C ILE A 413 8.95 -1.83 -32.20
N ARG A 414 7.78 -2.47 -32.32
CA ARG A 414 7.47 -3.76 -31.72
C ARG A 414 8.42 -4.85 -32.21
N ASN A 415 8.65 -4.93 -33.52
CA ASN A 415 9.54 -5.91 -34.12
C ASN A 415 10.99 -5.69 -33.70
N ASN A 416 11.44 -4.44 -33.62
CA ASN A 416 12.77 -4.10 -33.11
C ASN A 416 12.94 -4.41 -31.63
N THR A 417 11.97 -4.07 -30.78
CA THR A 417 12.01 -4.42 -29.35
C THR A 417 11.99 -5.94 -29.17
N SER A 418 11.13 -6.65 -29.89
CA SER A 418 11.05 -8.12 -29.85
C SER A 418 12.36 -8.77 -30.31
N TYR A 419 12.99 -8.22 -31.34
CA TYR A 419 14.29 -8.68 -31.86
C TYR A 419 15.42 -8.45 -30.86
N SER A 420 15.48 -7.28 -30.22
CA SER A 420 16.47 -6.97 -29.18
C SER A 420 16.31 -7.87 -27.96
N VAL A 421 15.06 -8.11 -27.54
CA VAL A 421 14.72 -9.05 -26.47
C VAL A 421 15.17 -10.47 -26.82
N SER A 422 14.89 -10.95 -28.03
CA SER A 422 15.25 -12.31 -28.44
C SER A 422 16.75 -12.51 -28.71
N LYS A 423 17.49 -11.47 -29.10
CA LYS A 423 18.96 -11.53 -29.20
C LYS A 423 19.67 -11.59 -27.85
N GLY A 424 19.15 -10.90 -26.83
CA GLY A 424 19.69 -10.98 -25.46
C GLY A 424 19.63 -12.40 -24.86
N ILE A 425 18.72 -13.25 -25.36
CA ILE A 425 18.52 -14.64 -24.91
C ILE A 425 19.53 -15.61 -25.58
N VAL A 426 20.14 -15.24 -26.72
CA VAL A 426 20.86 -16.19 -27.59
C VAL A 426 22.39 -16.09 -27.51
N GLU A 427 22.96 -15.07 -26.87
CA GLU A 427 24.42 -15.00 -26.67
C GLU A 427 24.81 -15.28 -25.20
N PRO A 428 25.06 -16.55 -24.81
CA PRO A 428 25.84 -16.81 -23.61
C PRO A 428 27.22 -16.19 -23.81
N SER A 429 27.71 -15.48 -22.80
CA SER A 429 29.02 -14.84 -22.75
C SER A 429 30.16 -15.85 -22.94
N GLN A 430 30.42 -16.23 -24.20
CA GLN A 430 31.65 -16.92 -24.59
C GLN A 430 32.78 -15.89 -24.61
N GLY A 431 33.42 -15.67 -23.46
CA GLY A 431 34.51 -14.70 -23.41
C GLY A 431 35.20 -14.53 -22.07
N ALA A 432 35.50 -15.61 -21.33
CA ALA A 432 36.58 -15.60 -20.31
C ALA A 432 36.92 -17.02 -19.82
N SER A 433 37.62 -17.81 -20.63
CA SER A 433 38.46 -18.90 -20.11
C SER A 433 39.58 -19.19 -21.10
N GLU A 434 40.73 -19.59 -20.54
CA GLU A 434 41.97 -20.04 -21.18
C GLU A 434 42.97 -18.95 -21.61
N ASN A 435 43.80 -18.53 -20.64
CA ASN A 435 45.25 -18.60 -20.79
C ASN A 435 45.94 -18.54 -19.42
N GLY A 436 46.63 -19.62 -19.04
CA GLY A 436 47.41 -19.62 -17.80
C GLY A 436 47.93 -20.97 -17.28
N SER A 437 48.20 -21.95 -18.13
CA SER A 437 49.00 -23.14 -17.76
C SER A 437 50.49 -22.80 -17.87
N GLY A 438 51.18 -22.70 -16.73
CA GLY A 438 52.64 -22.50 -16.71
C GLY A 438 53.24 -22.62 -15.31
N ALA A 439 53.31 -23.84 -14.76
CA ALA A 439 54.11 -24.14 -13.58
C ALA A 439 55.02 -25.35 -13.88
N ALA A 440 56.27 -25.06 -14.24
CA ALA A 440 57.33 -26.05 -14.37
C ALA A 440 58.01 -26.25 -13.00
N SER A 441 58.17 -27.52 -12.64
CA SER A 441 58.93 -28.01 -11.50
C SER A 441 60.38 -27.54 -11.51
N LYS A 442 60.94 -27.26 -10.33
CA LYS A 442 62.29 -27.69 -9.95
C LYS A 442 62.48 -27.60 -8.42
N ALA A 443 62.66 -28.77 -7.83
CA ALA A 443 63.41 -29.03 -6.59
C ALA A 443 64.59 -29.96 -7.02
N PRO A 444 65.63 -30.23 -6.20
CA PRO A 444 65.72 -30.15 -4.74
C PRO A 444 66.54 -28.99 -4.18
#